data_AF-A0A392NXG9-F1
#
_entry.id   AF-A0A392NXG9-F1
#
_cell.length_a   1.000
_cell.length_b   1.000
_cell.length_c   1.000
_cell.angle_alpha   90.00
_cell.angle_beta   90.00
_cell.angle_gamma   90.00
#
_symmetry.space_group_name_H-M   'P 1'
#
loop_
_entity.id
_entity.type
_entity.pdbx_description
1 polymer ?
#
loop_
_entity_poly.entity_id
_entity_poly.type
_entity_poly.pdbx_seq_one_letter_code
_entity_poly.pdbx_strand_id
1 'polypeptide(L)'
;MRGRSPYDQNGRLILEEGYLVYECNRMCRCNKSCPNRVLQNGVRVKLEVFKTEKKGWAVRAGEAILRGTFVCEYIGEVLDVQEAHNRRERYDTTNSSYFYDINARVNDMSRLIEEQVQYVIDATKNGNVSRFINH
;
A
#
# COMPACT_ATOMS: atom_id res chain seq x y z
N MET A 1 13.14 25.71 1.50
CA MET A 1 12.99 24.65 2.51
C MET A 1 13.54 23.36 1.92
N ARG A 2 14.73 22.91 2.31
CA ARG A 2 15.18 21.54 2.00
C ARG A 2 14.49 20.63 3.01
N GLY A 3 13.26 20.21 2.69
CA GLY A 3 12.55 19.21 3.50
C GLY A 3 13.44 17.96 3.61
N ARG A 4 13.58 17.41 4.81
CA ARG A 4 14.27 16.12 5.00
C ARG A 4 13.53 15.08 4.15
N SER A 5 14.26 14.39 3.29
CA SER A 5 13.73 13.25 2.54
C SER A 5 13.13 12.23 3.52
N PRO A 6 11.98 11.61 3.22
CA PRO A 6 11.42 10.54 4.04
C PRO A 6 12.27 9.26 3.95
N TYR A 7 13.23 9.21 3.03
CA TYR A 7 14.12 8.08 2.79
C TYR A 7 15.58 8.39 3.11
N ASP A 8 16.32 7.35 3.54
CA ASP A 8 17.78 7.35 3.59
C ASP A 8 18.40 7.28 2.18
N GLN A 9 19.74 7.28 2.12
CA GLN A 9 20.50 7.17 0.87
C GLN A 9 20.30 5.84 0.10
N ASN A 10 19.74 4.82 0.75
CA ASN A 10 19.42 3.53 0.16
C ASN A 10 17.94 3.40 -0.24
N GLY A 11 17.15 4.47 -0.10
CA GLY A 11 15.71 4.46 -0.38
C GLY A 11 14.86 3.79 0.70
N ARG A 12 15.38 3.65 1.93
CA ARG A 12 14.63 3.07 3.06
C ARG A 12 13.94 4.16 3.86
N LEU A 13 12.69 3.92 4.24
CA LEU A 13 11.90 4.83 5.05
C LEU A 13 12.55 5.03 6.42
N ILE A 14 12.79 6.29 6.78
CA ILE A 14 13.34 6.71 8.08
C ILE A 14 12.30 7.36 9.00
N LEU A 15 11.09 7.58 8.48
CA LEU A 15 9.98 8.13 9.27
C LEU A 15 9.39 7.07 10.20
N GLU A 16 8.86 7.52 11.33
CA GLU A 16 8.06 6.69 12.23
C GLU A 16 6.64 6.51 11.68
N GLU A 17 5.93 5.53 12.22
CA GLU A 17 4.52 5.31 11.90
C GLU A 17 3.69 6.56 12.21
N GLY A 18 2.69 6.84 11.37
CA GLY A 18 1.84 8.04 11.48
C GLY A 18 2.37 9.28 10.76
N TYR A 19 3.60 9.26 10.22
CA TYR A 19 4.10 10.33 9.36
C TYR A 19 3.82 10.08 7.87
N LEU A 20 3.40 11.13 7.18
CA LEU A 20 3.12 11.11 5.75
C LEU A 20 4.39 11.09 4.92
N VAL A 21 4.33 10.33 3.82
CA VAL A 21 5.40 10.23 2.83
C VAL A 21 5.01 11.02 1.59
N TYR A 22 5.78 12.05 1.27
CA TYR A 22 5.56 12.88 0.08
C TYR A 22 6.68 12.68 -0.93
N GLU A 23 6.37 11.96 -2.02
CA GLU A 23 7.30 11.78 -3.13
C GLU A 23 7.25 12.93 -4.14
N CYS A 24 8.34 13.11 -4.89
CA CYS A 24 8.35 13.98 -6.05
C CYS A 24 7.35 13.46 -7.09
N ASN A 25 6.66 14.35 -7.82
CA ASN A 25 5.70 13.99 -8.85
C ASN A 25 6.15 14.48 -10.23
N ARG A 26 5.32 14.29 -11.27
CA ARG A 26 5.67 14.66 -12.66
C ARG A 26 5.95 16.15 -12.88
N MET A 27 5.49 17.01 -11.98
CA MET A 27 5.72 18.47 -12.03
C MET A 27 7.07 18.88 -11.43
N CYS A 28 7.77 17.97 -10.74
CA CYS A 28 9.12 18.22 -10.24
C CYS A 28 10.15 18.19 -11.38
N ARG A 29 11.22 18.98 -11.26
CA ARG A 29 12.32 19.03 -12.24
C ARG A 29 13.25 17.80 -12.22
N CYS A 30 13.04 16.87 -11.28
CA CYS A 30 13.86 15.66 -11.14
C CYS A 30 13.34 14.50 -11.98
N ASN A 31 14.25 13.61 -12.39
CA ASN A 31 13.95 12.41 -13.19
C ASN A 31 13.58 11.20 -12.31
N LYS A 32 13.48 10.00 -12.92
CA LYS A 32 13.15 8.74 -12.25
C LYS A 32 14.19 8.25 -11.23
N SER A 33 15.44 8.72 -11.32
CA SER A 33 16.51 8.37 -10.36
C SER A 33 16.54 9.29 -9.14
N CYS A 34 15.52 10.14 -8.97
CA CYS A 34 15.37 10.96 -7.76
C CYS A 34 15.27 10.05 -6.52
N PRO A 35 16.04 10.31 -5.45
CA PRO A 35 15.95 9.53 -4.21
C PRO A 35 14.58 9.66 -3.51
N ASN A 36 13.77 10.66 -3.87
CA ASN A 36 12.41 10.85 -3.37
C ASN A 36 11.34 10.31 -4.36
N ARG A 37 11.64 9.19 -5.03
CA ARG A 37 10.75 8.42 -5.91
C ARG A 37 10.99 6.91 -5.69
N VAL A 38 10.76 6.41 -4.48
CA VAL A 38 10.94 5.00 -4.12
C VAL A 38 9.72 4.18 -4.50
N LEU A 39 8.53 4.54 -3.99
CA LEU A 39 7.26 3.85 -4.23
C LEU A 39 6.91 3.85 -5.73
N GLN A 40 7.05 5.00 -6.39
CA GLN A 40 6.81 5.12 -7.85
C GLN A 40 7.70 4.23 -8.72
N ASN A 41 8.83 3.76 -8.19
CA ASN A 41 9.75 2.87 -8.90
C ASN A 41 9.37 1.39 -8.76
N GLY A 42 8.26 1.08 -8.08
CA GLY A 42 7.68 -0.26 -7.98
C GLY A 42 8.42 -1.18 -7.01
N VAL A 43 7.95 -2.44 -6.98
CA VAL A 43 8.51 -3.50 -6.14
C VAL A 43 9.93 -3.84 -6.60
N ARG A 44 10.90 -3.73 -5.68
CA ARG A 44 12.32 -4.07 -5.93
C ARG A 44 12.83 -5.25 -5.12
N VAL A 45 12.00 -5.76 -4.21
CA VAL A 45 12.31 -6.93 -3.40
C VAL A 45 11.76 -8.20 -4.03
N LYS A 46 12.46 -9.32 -3.86
CA LYS A 46 11.98 -10.65 -4.27
C LYS A 46 10.90 -11.13 -3.30
N LEU A 47 9.73 -11.42 -3.83
CA LEU A 47 8.59 -11.97 -3.10
C LEU A 47 8.17 -13.30 -3.73
N GLU A 48 7.77 -14.25 -2.88
CA GLU A 48 7.30 -15.55 -3.30
C GLU A 48 5.89 -15.79 -2.76
N VAL A 49 4.97 -16.10 -3.67
CA VAL A 49 3.62 -16.55 -3.33
C VAL A 49 3.63 -18.05 -3.13
N PHE A 50 3.23 -18.53 -1.96
CA PHE A 50 3.27 -19.94 -1.60
C PHE A 50 1.98 -20.40 -0.92
N LYS A 51 1.68 -21.70 -1.03
CA LYS A 51 0.52 -22.30 -0.35
C LYS A 51 0.91 -22.69 1.08
N THR A 52 0.15 -22.21 2.05
CA THR A 52 0.27 -22.60 3.46
C THR A 52 -0.62 -23.81 3.76
N GLU A 53 -0.31 -24.52 4.84
CA GLU A 53 -1.11 -25.67 5.29
C GLU A 53 -2.53 -25.29 5.75
N LYS A 54 -2.69 -24.11 6.39
CA LYS A 54 -3.93 -23.74 7.11
C LYS A 54 -4.57 -22.42 6.68
N LYS A 55 -3.80 -21.47 6.13
CA LYS A 55 -4.25 -20.10 5.85
C LYS A 55 -4.46 -19.81 4.35
N GLY A 56 -4.43 -20.82 3.49
CA GLY A 56 -4.52 -20.62 2.05
C GLY A 56 -3.21 -20.15 1.44
N TRP A 57 -3.26 -19.19 0.51
CA TRP A 57 -2.07 -18.62 -0.14
C TRP A 57 -1.46 -17.51 0.71
N ALA A 58 -0.13 -17.39 0.70
CA ALA A 58 0.62 -16.42 1.46
C ALA A 58 1.78 -15.82 0.63
N VAL A 59 2.37 -14.72 1.12
CA VAL A 59 3.62 -14.16 0.59
C VAL A 59 4.73 -14.34 1.61
N ARG A 60 5.94 -14.69 1.15
CA ARG A 60 7.18 -14.61 1.92
C ARG A 60 8.26 -13.85 1.17
N ALA A 61 9.26 -13.37 1.90
CA ALA A 61 10.44 -12.76 1.30
C ALA A 61 11.32 -13.84 0.63
N GLY A 62 11.69 -13.60 -0.63
CA GLY A 62 12.64 -14.44 -1.38
C GLY A 62 14.10 -13.98 -1.22
N GLU A 63 14.33 -12.94 -0.44
CA GLU A 63 15.64 -12.41 -0.07
C GLU A 63 15.57 -11.66 1.27
N ALA A 64 16.72 -11.26 1.83
CA ALA A 64 16.74 -10.46 3.04
C ALA A 64 16.18 -9.05 2.77
N ILE A 65 15.13 -8.67 3.49
CA ILE A 65 14.51 -7.34 3.41
C ILE A 65 14.90 -6.55 4.67
N LEU A 66 15.67 -5.49 4.49
CA LEU A 66 16.10 -4.63 5.60
C LEU A 66 14.98 -3.69 6.04
N ARG A 67 14.97 -3.33 7.32
CA ARG A 67 13.97 -2.41 7.91
C ARG A 67 13.86 -1.11 7.08
N GLY A 68 12.62 -0.67 6.84
CA GLY A 68 12.31 0.53 6.06
C GLY A 68 12.32 0.32 4.54
N THR A 69 12.69 -0.87 4.05
CA THR A 69 12.62 -1.17 2.61
C THR A 69 11.17 -1.25 2.16
N PHE A 70 10.83 -0.52 1.09
CA PHE A 70 9.52 -0.61 0.47
C PHE A 70 9.28 -2.02 -0.09
N VAL A 71 8.14 -2.62 0.27
CA VAL A 71 7.76 -3.98 -0.13
C VAL A 71 6.85 -3.94 -1.35
N CYS A 72 5.61 -3.48 -1.17
CA CYS A 72 4.63 -3.29 -2.25
C CYS A 72 3.50 -2.36 -1.79
N GLU A 73 2.79 -1.77 -2.74
CA GLU A 73 1.50 -1.10 -2.49
C GLU A 73 0.38 -2.12 -2.30
N TYR A 74 -0.67 -1.75 -1.55
CA TYR A 74 -1.94 -2.47 -1.59
C TYR A 74 -2.82 -1.86 -2.69
N ILE A 75 -3.02 -2.60 -3.79
CA ILE A 75 -3.78 -2.11 -4.94
C ILE A 75 -4.97 -3.00 -5.27
N GLY A 76 -5.99 -2.39 -5.83
CA GLY A 76 -7.19 -3.04 -6.34
C GLY A 76 -8.13 -2.02 -6.98
N GLU A 77 -9.37 -2.43 -7.24
CA GLU A 77 -10.41 -1.51 -7.73
C GLU A 77 -10.78 -0.52 -6.63
N VAL A 78 -10.84 0.77 -6.95
CA VAL A 78 -11.30 1.81 -6.01
C VAL A 78 -12.80 1.98 -6.17
N LEU A 79 -13.53 1.68 -5.12
CA LEU A 79 -15.00 1.70 -5.07
C LEU A 79 -15.48 2.80 -4.13
N ASP A 80 -16.65 3.35 -4.42
CA ASP A 80 -17.40 4.07 -3.40
C ASP A 80 -17.99 3.09 -2.36
N VAL A 81 -18.50 3.65 -1.26
CA VAL A 81 -19.03 2.87 -0.13
C VAL A 81 -20.24 2.01 -0.54
N GLN A 82 -21.08 2.48 -1.46
CA GLN A 82 -22.28 1.77 -1.87
C GLN A 82 -21.93 0.53 -2.70
N GLU A 83 -21.04 0.65 -3.68
CA GLU A 83 -20.61 -0.50 -4.48
C GLU A 83 -19.78 -1.48 -3.64
N ALA A 84 -18.96 -0.98 -2.70
CA ALA A 84 -18.26 -1.84 -1.76
C ALA A 84 -19.24 -2.67 -0.91
N HIS A 85 -20.32 -2.06 -0.40
CA HIS A 85 -21.39 -2.77 0.32
C HIS A 85 -22.04 -3.84 -0.55
N ASN A 86 -22.47 -3.49 -1.76
CA ASN A 86 -23.09 -4.42 -2.69
C ASN A 86 -22.17 -5.60 -3.02
N ARG A 87 -20.85 -5.37 -3.17
CA ARG A 87 -19.88 -6.46 -3.40
C ARG A 87 -19.67 -7.35 -2.20
N ARG A 88 -19.64 -6.78 -0.98
CA ARG A 88 -19.54 -7.56 0.26
C ARG A 88 -20.70 -8.54 0.38
N GLU A 89 -21.93 -8.10 0.13
CA GLU A 89 -23.12 -8.99 0.13
C GLU A 89 -23.01 -10.11 -0.93
N ARG A 90 -22.51 -9.79 -2.13
CA ARG A 90 -22.29 -10.81 -3.18
C ARG A 90 -21.20 -11.81 -2.81
N TYR A 91 -20.13 -11.35 -2.16
CA TYR A 91 -18.97 -12.17 -1.81
C TYR A 91 -19.13 -12.92 -0.49
N ASP A 92 -20.18 -12.70 0.29
CA ASP A 92 -20.42 -13.40 1.57
C ASP A 92 -20.49 -14.94 1.41
N THR A 93 -20.71 -15.40 0.18
CA THR A 93 -20.67 -16.83 -0.19
C THR A 93 -19.27 -17.38 -0.48
N THR A 94 -18.29 -16.51 -0.74
CA THR A 94 -16.90 -16.85 -1.08
C THR A 94 -16.01 -16.30 0.03
N ASN A 95 -15.53 -17.18 0.92
CA ASN A 95 -14.73 -16.89 2.13
C ASN A 95 -13.34 -16.24 1.86
N SER A 96 -13.21 -15.40 0.83
CA SER A 96 -11.98 -14.77 0.34
C SER A 96 -12.33 -13.46 -0.37
N SER A 97 -12.70 -12.45 0.41
CA SER A 97 -12.84 -11.06 -0.04
C SER A 97 -11.67 -10.22 0.48
N TYR A 98 -11.25 -9.22 -0.30
CA TYR A 98 -10.03 -8.46 -0.06
C TYR A 98 -10.30 -6.96 -0.08
N PHE A 99 -11.04 -6.48 0.91
CA PHE A 99 -11.40 -5.07 1.04
C PHE A 99 -10.45 -4.33 1.98
N TYR A 100 -10.08 -3.10 1.61
CA TYR A 100 -9.33 -2.18 2.46
C TYR A 100 -9.99 -0.80 2.45
N ASP A 101 -10.44 -0.35 3.62
CA ASP A 101 -11.14 0.93 3.76
C ASP A 101 -10.13 2.09 3.76
N ILE A 102 -10.37 3.10 2.91
CA ILE A 102 -9.57 4.33 2.86
C ILE A 102 -10.21 5.37 3.78
N ASN A 103 -9.82 5.36 5.07
CA ASN A 103 -10.30 6.28 6.11
C ASN A 103 -9.29 7.39 6.48
N ALA A 104 -8.02 7.23 6.10
CA ALA A 104 -6.97 8.20 6.42
C ALA A 104 -7.11 9.48 5.57
N ARG A 105 -7.25 10.62 6.24
CA ARG A 105 -7.23 11.96 5.63
C ARG A 105 -6.20 12.86 6.26
N VAL A 106 -5.73 13.82 5.48
CA VAL A 106 -4.83 14.87 5.93
C VAL A 106 -5.67 16.12 6.18
N ASN A 107 -5.73 16.59 7.42
CA ASN A 107 -6.41 17.84 7.73
C ASN A 107 -5.57 19.07 7.36
N ASP A 108 -6.15 20.27 7.50
CA ASP A 108 -5.47 21.54 7.18
C ASP A 108 -4.16 21.76 7.96
N MET A 109 -4.01 21.08 9.10
CA MET A 109 -2.80 21.10 9.94
C MET A 109 -1.77 20.02 9.53
N SER A 110 -1.94 19.37 8.38
CA SER A 110 -1.09 18.28 7.87
C SER A 110 -1.01 17.08 8.81
N ARG A 111 -2.04 16.86 9.64
CA ARG A 111 -2.13 15.69 10.52
C ARG A 111 -3.01 14.63 9.89
N LEU A 112 -2.61 13.37 10.06
CA LEU A 112 -3.46 12.22 9.77
C LEU A 112 -4.63 12.19 10.76
N ILE A 113 -5.83 12.12 10.23
CA ILE A 113 -7.06 11.89 10.96
C ILE A 113 -7.82 10.74 10.30
N GLU A 114 -8.51 9.95 11.11
CA GLU A 114 -9.44 8.93 10.61
C GLU A 114 -10.83 9.56 10.52
N GLU A 115 -11.38 9.58 9.31
CA GLU A 115 -12.73 10.07 9.05
C GLU A 115 -13.62 8.94 8.51
N GLN A 116 -14.88 9.27 8.22
CA GLN A 116 -15.78 8.34 7.54
C GLN A 116 -15.18 7.86 6.23
N VAL A 117 -15.17 6.54 6.04
CA VAL A 117 -14.71 5.88 4.82
C VAL A 117 -15.48 6.43 3.63
N GLN A 118 -14.77 6.96 2.65
CA GLN A 118 -15.37 7.44 1.38
C GLN A 118 -15.10 6.49 0.23
N TYR A 119 -13.97 5.77 0.30
CA TYR A 119 -13.53 4.85 -0.74
C TYR A 119 -13.00 3.57 -0.12
N VAL A 120 -13.15 2.47 -0.85
CA VAL A 120 -12.66 1.15 -0.47
C VAL A 120 -11.86 0.57 -1.63
N ILE A 121 -10.70 -0.02 -1.33
CA ILE A 121 -9.94 -0.81 -2.31
C ILE A 121 -10.43 -2.25 -2.26
N ASP A 122 -10.92 -2.77 -3.38
CA ASP A 122 -11.28 -4.18 -3.58
C ASP A 122 -10.22 -4.89 -4.42
N ALA A 123 -9.42 -5.73 -3.77
CA ALA A 123 -8.37 -6.54 -4.40
C ALA A 123 -8.85 -7.97 -4.76
N THR A 124 -10.17 -8.22 -4.71
CA THR A 124 -10.72 -9.58 -4.85
C THR A 124 -10.52 -10.15 -6.24
N LYS A 125 -10.83 -9.35 -7.28
CA LYS A 125 -10.68 -9.73 -8.68
C LYS A 125 -9.42 -9.14 -9.33
N ASN A 126 -9.08 -7.91 -8.98
CA ASN A 126 -7.93 -7.18 -9.53
C ASN A 126 -7.06 -6.68 -8.39
N GLY A 127 -5.78 -7.05 -8.38
CA GLY A 127 -4.83 -6.64 -7.35
C GLY A 127 -3.40 -7.08 -7.67
N ASN A 128 -2.44 -6.76 -6.82
CA ASN A 128 -1.06 -7.26 -6.94
C ASN A 128 -0.77 -8.35 -5.89
N VAL A 129 0.51 -8.64 -5.66
CA VAL A 129 0.98 -9.62 -4.67
C VAL A 129 0.49 -9.35 -3.24
N SER A 130 0.16 -8.10 -2.89
CA SER A 130 -0.28 -7.70 -1.55
C SER A 130 -1.54 -8.43 -1.09
N ARG A 131 -2.41 -8.85 -2.01
CA ARG A 131 -3.65 -9.58 -1.67
C ARG A 131 -3.38 -10.94 -1.04
N PHE A 132 -2.16 -11.46 -1.13
CA PHE A 132 -1.76 -12.72 -0.50
C PHE A 132 -1.02 -12.50 0.83
N ILE A 133 -0.91 -11.27 1.33
CA ILE A 133 -0.33 -11.01 2.65
C ILE A 133 -1.37 -11.40 3.71
N ASN A 134 -1.01 -12.35 4.56
CA ASN A 134 -1.89 -12.82 5.64
C ASN A 134 -1.90 -11.84 6.82
N HIS A 135 -3.00 -11.88 7.58
CA HIS A 135 -3.12 -11.29 8.92
C HIS A 135 -2.49 -12.19 10.01
#